data_AF-A0A3A6PXQ6-F1
#
_entry.id   AF-A0A3A6PXQ6-F1
#
_cell.length_a   1.000
_cell.length_b   1.000
_cell.length_c   1.000
_cell.angle_alpha   90.00
_cell.angle_beta   90.00
_cell.angle_gamma   90.00
#
_symmetry.space_group_name_H-M   'P 1'
#
loop_
_entity.id
_entity.type
_entity.pdbx_description
1 polymer ?
#
loop_
_entity_poly.entity_id
_entity_poly.type
_entity_poly.pdbx_seq_one_letter_code
_entity_poly.pdbx_strand_id
1 'polypeptide(L)' 'MESAMGMNANITWGGAGLVLALAGTAFVISEIQHGIEVGNPLPVAYGGAVVLATVIAVLLIVPSMRSSS' A
#
# COMPACT_ATOMS: atom_id res chain seq x y z
N MET A 1 -13.03 12.45 30.59
CA MET A 1 -13.28 11.87 29.26
C MET A 1 -12.03 12.11 28.42
N GLU A 2 -10.95 11.38 28.72
CA GLU A 2 -9.58 11.78 28.35
C GLU A 2 -8.75 10.55 27.92
N SER A 3 -9.31 9.70 27.05
CA SER A 3 -8.67 8.44 26.64
C SER A 3 -8.48 8.28 25.12
N ALA A 4 -8.72 9.33 24.33
CA ALA A 4 -8.59 9.27 22.86
C ALA A 4 -7.48 10.18 22.29
N MET A 5 -6.87 11.05 23.09
CA MET A 5 -5.95 12.11 22.62
C MET A 5 -4.47 11.73 22.72
N GLY A 6 -4.13 10.45 22.49
CA GLY A 6 -2.75 9.94 22.59
C GLY A 6 -2.33 9.03 21.44
N MET A 7 -3.10 8.95 20.36
CA MET A 7 -2.76 8.08 19.23
C MET A 7 -1.88 8.85 18.24
N ASN A 8 -0.60 8.46 18.16
CA ASN A 8 0.39 9.00 17.23
C ASN A 8 -0.20 9.14 15.81
N ALA A 9 -0.22 10.36 15.26
CA ALA A 9 -0.70 10.65 13.91
C ALA A 9 -0.06 9.78 12.83
N ASN A 10 1.20 9.37 13.02
CA ASN A 10 1.94 8.47 12.14
C ASN A 10 1.37 7.04 12.16
N ILE A 11 0.81 6.58 13.30
CA ILE A 11 0.14 5.27 13.40
C ILE A 11 -1.25 5.35 12.76
N THR A 12 -2.03 6.39 13.06
CA THR A 12 -3.40 6.53 12.55
C THR A 12 -3.41 6.77 11.03
N TRP A 13 -2.64 7.74 10.55
CA TRP A 13 -2.61 8.10 9.13
C TRP A 13 -1.68 7.20 8.30
N GLY A 14 -0.56 6.74 8.87
CA GLY A 14 0.31 5.76 8.21
C GLY A 14 -0.37 4.41 8.04
N GLY A 15 -1.10 3.95 9.06
CA GLY A 15 -1.91 2.72 8.98
C GLY A 15 -3.02 2.81 7.94
N ALA A 16 -3.81 3.90 7.95
CA ALA A 16 -4.86 4.11 6.94
C ALA A 16 -4.29 4.21 5.52
N GLY A 17 -3.17 4.92 5.33
CA GLY A 17 -2.48 5.02 4.05
C GLY A 17 -1.98 3.66 3.54
N LEU A 18 -1.47 2.80 4.43
CA LEU A 18 -1.06 1.44 4.08
C LEU A 18 -2.24 0.56 3.66
N VAL A 19 -3.37 0.62 4.39
CA VAL A 19 -4.58 -0.14 4.02
C VAL A 19 -5.07 0.28 2.63
N LEU A 20 -5.10 1.58 2.35
CA LEU A 20 -5.50 2.10 1.05
C LEU A 20 -4.52 1.68 -0.06
N ALA A 21 -3.22 1.73 0.19
CA ALA A 21 -2.20 1.30 -0.77
C ALA A 21 -2.33 -0.21 -1.11
N LEU A 22 -2.61 -1.03 -0.09
CA LEU A 22 -2.86 -2.46 -0.28
C LEU A 22 -4.15 -2.72 -1.06
N ALA A 23 -5.23 -2.00 -0.76
CA ALA A 23 -6.49 -2.11 -1.50
C ALA A 23 -6.33 -1.70 -2.98
N GLY A 24 -5.62 -0.60 -3.25
CA GLY A 24 -5.29 -0.19 -4.62
C GLY A 24 -4.42 -1.21 -5.36
N THR A 25 -3.47 -1.83 -4.66
CA THR A 25 -2.64 -2.89 -5.24
C THR A 25 -3.46 -4.13 -5.59
N ALA A 26 -4.41 -4.52 -4.72
CA ALA A 26 -5.29 -5.65 -4.98
C ALA A 26 -6.14 -5.45 -6.25
N PHE A 27 -6.59 -4.21 -6.51
CA PHE A 27 -7.32 -3.87 -7.73
C PHE A 27 -6.44 -4.00 -8.99
N VAL A 28 -5.19 -3.56 -8.90
CA VAL A 28 -4.23 -3.62 -10.02
C VAL A 28 -3.84 -5.05 -10.40
N ILE A 29 -3.93 -6.01 -9.47
CA ILE A 29 -3.68 -7.44 -9.78
C ILE A 29 -4.65 -7.96 -10.85
N SER A 30 -5.92 -7.53 -10.84
CA SER A 30 -6.89 -7.93 -11.87
C SER A 30 -6.52 -7.40 -13.26
N GLU A 31 -5.96 -6.18 -13.35
CA GLU A 31 -5.48 -5.62 -14.62
C GLU A 31 -4.23 -6.33 -15.14
N ILE A 32 -3.34 -6.76 -14.23
CA ILE A 32 -2.17 -7.58 -14.60
C ILE A 32 -2.62 -8.92 -15.18
N GLN A 33 -3.56 -9.60 -14.51
CA GLN A 33 -4.10 -10.88 -14.97
C GLN A 33 -4.75 -10.73 -16.35
N HIS A 34 -5.58 -9.70 -16.52
CA HIS A 34 -6.16 -9.39 -17.82
C HIS A 34 -5.10 -9.09 -18.90
N GLY A 35 -4.07 -8.31 -18.57
CA GLY A 35 -2.96 -8.02 -19.47
C GLY A 35 -2.19 -9.27 -19.93
N ILE A 36 -2.02 -10.24 -19.03
CA ILE A 36 -1.44 -11.55 -19.34
C ILE A 36 -2.36 -12.34 -20.29
N GLU A 37 -3.67 -12.36 -20.02
CA GLU A 37 -4.65 -13.08 -20.84
C GLU A 37 -4.72 -12.56 -22.28
N VAL A 38 -4.63 -11.23 -22.48
CA VAL A 38 -4.69 -10.61 -23.80
C VAL A 38 -3.31 -10.43 -24.46
N GLY A 39 -2.23 -10.87 -23.80
CA GLY A 39 -0.86 -10.75 -24.31
C GLY A 39 -0.34 -9.31 -24.40
N ASN A 40 -0.93 -8.37 -23.65
CA ASN A 40 -0.51 -6.97 -23.62
C ASN A 40 0.50 -6.75 -22.48
N PRO A 41 1.76 -6.37 -22.78
CA PRO A 41 2.78 -6.17 -21.74
C PRO A 41 2.61 -4.87 -20.94
N LEU A 42 1.85 -3.88 -21.45
CA LEU A 42 1.73 -2.57 -20.80
C LEU A 42 1.02 -2.64 -19.43
N PRO A 43 -0.15 -3.29 -19.27
CA PRO A 43 -0.80 -3.47 -17.97
C PRO A 43 0.06 -4.27 -16.98
N VAL A 44 0.82 -5.24 -17.48
CA VAL A 44 1.70 -6.08 -16.66
C VAL A 44 2.86 -5.26 -16.09
N ALA A 45 3.52 -4.45 -16.93
CA ALA A 45 4.61 -3.58 -16.50
C ALA A 45 4.13 -2.49 -15.54
N TYR A 46 3.00 -1.83 -15.84
CA TYR A 46 2.41 -0.81 -14.98
C TYR A 46 2.01 -1.41 -13.63
N GLY A 47 1.30 -2.54 -13.65
CA GLY A 47 0.85 -3.18 -12.42
C GLY A 47 2.00 -3.69 -11.56
N GLY A 48 3.05 -4.24 -12.18
CA GLY A 48 4.29 -4.60 -11.49
C GLY A 48 4.96 -3.41 -10.80
N ALA A 49 5.00 -2.24 -11.46
CA ALA A 49 5.54 -1.02 -10.87
C ALA A 49 4.72 -0.53 -9.66
N VAL A 50 3.39 -0.63 -9.72
CA VAL A 50 2.51 -0.28 -8.59
C VAL A 50 2.72 -1.23 -7.41
N VAL A 51 2.80 -2.54 -7.66
CA VAL A 51 3.09 -3.53 -6.60
C VAL A 51 4.43 -3.23 -5.92
N LEU A 52 5.47 -2.92 -6.70
CA LEU A 52 6.79 -2.56 -6.18
C LEU A 52 6.74 -1.28 -5.33
N ALA A 53 6.03 -0.25 -5.79
CA ALA A 53 5.86 1.00 -5.05
C ALA A 53 5.15 0.77 -3.71
N THR A 54 4.13 -0.09 -3.67
CA THR A 54 3.43 -0.46 -2.44
C THR A 54 4.36 -1.18 -1.47
N VAL A 55 5.20 -2.11 -1.94
CA VAL A 55 6.19 -2.78 -1.07
C VAL A 55 7.16 -1.78 -0.47
N ILE A 56 7.66 -0.82 -1.27
CA ILE A 56 8.55 0.24 -0.77
C ILE A 56 7.82 1.09 0.29
N ALA A 57 6.57 1.49 0.05
CA ALA A 57 5.79 2.25 1.00
C ALA A 57 5.61 1.50 2.33
N VAL A 58 5.30 0.20 2.29
CA VAL A 58 5.22 -0.67 3.48
C VAL A 58 6.56 -0.68 4.24
N LEU A 59 7.67 -0.87 3.53
CA LEU A 59 9.00 -0.92 4.14
C LEU A 59 9.43 0.40 4.78
N LEU A 60 8.93 1.55 4.30
CA LEU A 60 9.23 2.86 4.88
C LEU A 60 8.29 3.22 6.05
N ILE A 61 7.00 2.90 5.93
CA ILE A 61 5.99 3.30 6.92
C ILE A 61 5.99 2.36 8.12
N VAL A 62 6.11 1.03 7.92
CA VAL A 62 6.00 0.05 9.01
C VAL A 62 7.06 0.22 10.11
N PRO A 63 8.36 0.39 9.82
CA PRO A 63 9.36 0.65 10.86
C PRO A 63 9.13 1.97 11.59
N SER A 64 8.69 3.00 10.85
CA SER A 64 8.37 4.33 11.40
C SER A 64 7.19 4.31 12.39
N MET A 65 6.29 3.33 12.27
CA MET A 65 5.22 3.11 13.25
C MET A 65 5.72 2.39 14.52
N ARG A 66 6.77 1.56 14.43
CA ARG A 66 7.35 0.84 15.59
C ARG A 66 8.29 1.69 16.44
N SER A 67 8.96 2.68 15.84
CA SER A 67 9.91 3.56 16.54
C SER A 67 9.26 4.63 17.43
N SER A 68 7.93 4.64 17.55
CA SER A 68 7.17 5.62 18.37
C SER A 68 7.01 5.19 19.84
N SER A 69 7.70 4.14 20.28
CA SER A 69 7.64 3.67 21.66
C SER A 69 8.58 4.41 22.60
#